data_AF-A0A350NYL6-F1
#
_entry.id   AF-A0A350NYL6-F1
#
_cell.length_a   1.000
_cell.length_b   1.000
_cell.length_c   1.000
_cell.angle_alpha   90.00
_cell.angle_beta   90.00
_cell.angle_gamma   90.00
#
_symmetry.space_group_name_H-M   'P 1'
#
loop_
_entity.id
_entity.type
_entity.pdbx_description
1 polymer ?
#
loop_
_entity_poly.entity_id
_entity_poly.type
_entity_poly.pdbx_seq_one_letter_code
_entity_poly.pdbx_strand_id
1 'polypeptide(L)'
;MNKQGVLMRIDNEIKLDYKDVLIRPKRSVLKSRSQVSLNRAYTFRNSQQSWSGIPIMAANMDGVGTFGMKRALSQLGLFTCVTKHYKPHQWIKEKSVNVDNWDSNLFAISVGTNMKDWEIAKGIINSLNLKWVCIDIANGYSEHFVDFVRMVRKELPEINIIAGNV
;
A
#
# COMPACT_ATOMS: atom_id res chain seq x y z
N MET A 1 38.22 -18.27 -17.48
CA MET A 1 37.39 -17.05 -17.51
C MET A 1 37.30 -16.51 -16.08
N ASN A 2 37.96 -15.38 -15.82
CA ASN A 2 38.06 -14.78 -14.49
C ASN A 2 36.67 -14.35 -13.99
N LYS A 3 36.20 -14.97 -12.90
CA LYS A 3 35.15 -14.37 -12.06
C LYS A 3 35.77 -13.12 -11.44
N GLN A 4 35.49 -11.95 -12.01
CA GLN A 4 35.66 -10.69 -11.29
C GLN A 4 34.88 -10.83 -9.99
N GLY A 5 35.61 -10.96 -8.88
CA GLY A 5 35.01 -10.96 -7.56
C GLY A 5 34.20 -9.69 -7.41
N VAL A 6 32.90 -9.84 -7.15
CA VAL A 6 32.03 -8.70 -6.86
C VAL A 6 32.65 -7.98 -5.66
N LEU A 7 33.17 -6.78 -5.88
CA LEU A 7 33.70 -5.95 -4.81
C LEU A 7 32.56 -5.69 -3.82
N MET A 8 32.70 -6.18 -2.59
CA MET A 8 31.70 -5.97 -1.56
C MET A 8 31.57 -4.46 -1.30
N ARG A 9 30.40 -3.89 -1.60
CA ARG A 9 30.12 -2.49 -1.34
C ARG A 9 29.78 -2.32 0.14
N ILE A 10 30.69 -1.71 0.89
CA ILE A 10 30.47 -1.34 2.29
C ILE A 10 29.83 0.05 2.31
N ASP A 11 28.68 0.17 2.97
CA ASP A 11 28.01 1.44 3.23
C ASP A 11 28.42 1.94 4.62
N ASN A 12 29.09 3.09 4.68
CA ASN A 12 29.62 3.68 5.91
C ASN A 12 28.81 4.89 6.39
N GLU A 13 27.67 5.17 5.78
CA GLU A 13 26.86 6.32 6.17
C GLU A 13 26.17 6.09 7.52
N ILE A 14 26.03 7.15 8.31
CA ILE A 14 25.23 7.13 9.54
C ILE A 14 23.78 6.81 9.18
N LYS A 15 23.22 5.80 9.84
CA LYS A 15 21.80 5.42 9.69
C LYS A 15 21.03 5.93 10.92
N LEU A 16 20.02 6.74 10.68
CA LEU A 16 19.21 7.40 11.72
C LEU A 16 17.85 6.70 11.85
N ASP A 17 17.46 6.40 13.08
CA ASP A 17 16.10 6.00 13.46
C ASP A 17 15.29 7.21 13.95
N TYR A 18 13.97 7.03 14.11
CA TYR A 18 13.09 8.06 14.69
C TYR A 18 13.55 8.54 16.08
N LYS A 19 14.18 7.67 16.88
CA LYS A 19 14.69 8.00 18.23
C LYS A 19 15.90 8.93 18.21
N ASP A 20 16.59 9.05 17.06
CA ASP A 20 17.83 9.81 16.95
C ASP A 20 17.60 11.28 16.58
N VAL A 21 16.36 11.67 16.26
CA VAL A 21 16.03 12.99 15.71
C VAL A 21 14.84 13.64 16.39
N LEU A 22 14.78 14.98 16.32
CA LEU A 22 13.66 15.81 16.76
C LEU A 22 13.29 16.83 15.67
N ILE A 23 12.01 17.19 15.58
CA ILE A 23 11.55 18.26 14.69
C ILE A 23 11.71 19.60 15.40
N ARG A 24 12.53 20.50 14.85
CA ARG A 24 12.71 21.86 15.38
C ARG A 24 11.43 22.70 15.19
N PRO A 25 10.87 23.31 16.25
CA PRO A 25 9.73 24.21 16.12
C PRO A 25 10.02 25.41 15.19
N LYS A 26 8.98 25.89 14.49
CA LYS A 26 9.02 27.09 13.67
C LYS A 26 7.88 28.03 14.05
N ARG A 27 8.07 29.33 13.86
CA ARG A 27 7.01 30.33 14.06
C ARG A 27 5.83 29.99 13.14
N SER A 28 4.62 30.00 13.68
CA SER A 28 3.39 29.65 12.96
C SER A 28 2.34 30.74 13.11
N VAL A 29 1.48 30.87 12.10
CA VAL A 29 0.29 31.73 12.13
C VAL A 29 -0.96 31.00 12.64
N LEU A 30 -0.88 29.68 12.79
CA LEU A 30 -2.00 28.87 13.29
C LEU A 30 -2.25 29.16 14.77
N LYS A 31 -3.52 29.36 15.13
CA LYS A 31 -3.97 29.65 16.50
C LYS A 31 -4.48 28.42 17.22
N SER A 32 -4.87 27.37 16.49
CA SER A 32 -5.39 26.13 17.04
C SER A 32 -4.97 24.92 16.20
N ARG A 33 -4.81 23.77 16.86
CA ARG A 33 -4.57 22.46 16.23
C ARG A 33 -5.71 22.05 15.28
N SER A 34 -6.94 22.48 15.56
CA SER A 34 -8.10 22.19 14.70
C SER A 34 -8.04 22.85 13.32
N GLN A 35 -7.13 23.82 13.12
CA GLN A 35 -6.91 24.47 11.83
C GLN A 35 -5.97 23.68 10.90
N VAL A 36 -5.36 22.60 11.41
CA VAL A 36 -4.44 21.77 10.63
C VAL A 36 -5.25 20.79 9.78
N SER A 37 -5.05 20.84 8.46
CA SER A 37 -5.54 19.79 7.57
C SER A 37 -4.51 18.67 7.46
N LEU A 38 -4.92 17.44 7.76
CA LEU A 38 -4.12 16.23 7.55
C LEU A 38 -4.32 15.62 6.15
N ASN A 39 -5.32 16.12 5.40
CA ASN A 39 -5.62 15.61 4.07
C ASN A 39 -4.49 15.96 3.09
N ARG A 40 -4.14 14.97 2.27
CA ARG A 40 -3.20 15.10 1.16
C ARG A 40 -3.89 14.70 -0.12
N ALA A 41 -3.54 15.37 -1.21
CA ALA A 41 -3.93 14.98 -2.55
C ALA A 41 -2.68 14.55 -3.32
N TYR A 42 -2.75 13.41 -4.00
CA TYR A 42 -1.69 12.86 -4.83
C TYR A 42 -2.21 12.47 -6.21
N THR A 43 -1.37 12.62 -7.22
CA THR A 43 -1.54 12.00 -8.54
C THR A 43 -0.38 11.02 -8.74
N PHE A 44 -0.68 9.75 -8.97
CA PHE A 44 0.34 8.70 -9.00
C PHE A 44 0.99 8.58 -10.37
N ARG A 45 2.33 8.56 -10.38
CA ARG A 45 3.17 8.59 -11.58
C ARG A 45 2.81 7.57 -12.66
N ASN A 46 2.48 6.33 -12.27
CA ASN A 46 2.35 5.23 -13.24
C ASN A 46 0.90 4.94 -13.62
N SER A 47 -0.02 5.04 -12.66
CA SER A 47 -1.46 4.82 -12.87
C SER A 47 -2.22 6.06 -13.31
N GLN A 48 -1.64 7.26 -13.12
CA GLN A 48 -2.28 8.56 -13.33
C GLN A 48 -3.53 8.82 -12.47
N GLN A 49 -3.87 7.89 -11.56
CA GLN A 49 -5.01 8.07 -10.66
C GLN A 49 -4.72 9.14 -9.61
N SER A 50 -5.79 9.84 -9.22
CA SER A 50 -5.74 10.79 -8.12
C SER A 50 -6.33 10.19 -6.85
N TRP A 51 -5.73 10.53 -5.71
CA TRP A 51 -6.16 10.10 -4.38
C TRP A 51 -6.19 11.28 -3.43
N SER A 52 -7.16 11.29 -2.53
CA SER A 52 -7.26 12.25 -1.44
C SER A 52 -7.62 11.54 -0.14
N GLY A 53 -6.91 11.86 0.94
CA GLY A 53 -7.19 11.31 2.27
C GLY A 53 -6.08 11.62 3.26
N ILE A 54 -6.16 11.00 4.44
CA ILE A 54 -5.12 11.08 5.47
C ILE A 54 -4.12 9.94 5.21
N PRO A 55 -2.83 10.22 4.94
CA PRO A 55 -1.85 9.22 4.50
C PRO A 55 -1.31 8.39 5.67
N ILE A 56 -2.21 7.77 6.44
CA ILE A 56 -1.92 6.80 7.49
C ILE A 56 -2.57 5.49 7.08
N MET A 57 -1.80 4.41 7.13
CA MET A 57 -2.17 3.13 6.55
C MET A 57 -2.10 2.02 7.60
N ALA A 58 -3.17 1.23 7.74
CA ALA A 58 -3.09 -0.04 8.48
C ALA A 58 -2.31 -1.08 7.68
N ALA A 59 -1.37 -1.76 8.36
CA ALA A 59 -0.54 -2.80 7.77
C ALA A 59 -1.36 -4.04 7.36
N ASN A 60 -0.92 -4.73 6.32
CA ASN A 60 -1.52 -5.94 5.75
C ASN A 60 -1.34 -7.22 6.56
N MET A 61 -1.18 -7.10 7.88
CA MET A 61 -1.04 -8.23 8.80
C MET A 61 -2.41 -8.79 9.21
N ASP A 62 -2.49 -10.07 9.51
CA ASP A 62 -3.76 -10.75 9.83
C ASP A 62 -4.50 -10.17 11.04
N GLY A 63 -3.77 -9.67 12.03
CA GLY A 63 -4.34 -9.02 13.20
C GLY A 63 -4.60 -7.51 13.04
N VAL A 64 -4.25 -6.91 11.90
CA VAL A 64 -4.29 -5.46 11.70
C VAL A 64 -5.15 -5.10 10.49
N GLY A 65 -4.77 -5.56 9.29
CA GLY A 65 -5.41 -5.27 8.01
C GLY A 65 -6.70 -6.05 7.78
N THR A 66 -7.58 -6.07 8.78
CA THR A 66 -8.87 -6.77 8.73
C THR A 66 -9.94 -5.90 8.09
N PHE A 67 -11.05 -6.50 7.64
CA PHE A 67 -12.20 -5.72 7.17
C PHE A 67 -12.81 -4.83 8.27
N GLY A 68 -12.77 -5.25 9.53
CA GLY A 68 -13.19 -4.41 10.66
C GLY A 68 -12.35 -3.14 10.77
N MET A 69 -11.02 -3.27 10.65
CA MET A 69 -10.11 -2.12 10.61
C MET A 69 -10.38 -1.23 9.41
N LYS A 70 -10.57 -1.83 8.22
CA LYS A 70 -10.94 -1.10 7.01
C LYS A 70 -12.16 -0.22 7.22
N ARG A 71 -13.25 -0.76 7.80
CA ARG A 71 -14.47 0.02 8.04
C ARG A 71 -14.23 1.18 8.99
N ALA A 72 -13.52 0.95 10.09
CA ALA A 72 -13.22 1.99 11.08
C ALA A 72 -12.34 3.11 10.50
N LEU A 73 -11.28 2.76 9.77
CA LEU A 73 -10.36 3.74 9.21
C LEU A 73 -10.94 4.51 8.03
N SER A 74 -11.75 3.88 7.17
CA SER A 74 -12.36 4.58 6.03
C SER A 74 -13.30 5.71 6.47
N GLN A 75 -13.97 5.59 7.63
CA GLN A 75 -14.81 6.67 8.18
C GLN A 75 -14.01 7.94 8.53
N LEU A 76 -12.71 7.80 8.76
CA LEU A 76 -11.80 8.90 9.07
C LEU A 76 -11.00 9.36 7.83
N GLY A 77 -11.22 8.76 6.66
CA GLY A 77 -10.41 8.99 5.46
C GLY A 77 -9.00 8.39 5.53
N LEU A 78 -8.79 7.40 6.40
CA LEU A 78 -7.54 6.64 6.53
C LEU A 78 -7.57 5.40 5.63
N PHE A 79 -6.39 4.86 5.34
CA PHE A 79 -6.21 3.77 4.40
C PHE A 79 -5.97 2.42 5.10
N THR A 80 -6.38 1.31 4.48
CA THR A 80 -6.07 -0.04 4.98
C THR A 80 -5.49 -0.93 3.89
N CYS A 81 -4.28 -1.46 4.09
CA CYS A 81 -3.82 -2.60 3.30
C CYS A 81 -4.47 -3.85 3.89
N VAL A 82 -5.42 -4.45 3.17
CA VAL A 82 -6.17 -5.61 3.66
C VAL A 82 -5.30 -6.85 3.53
N THR A 83 -5.30 -7.71 4.55
CA THR A 83 -4.54 -8.97 4.54
C THR A 83 -4.88 -9.85 3.33
N LYS A 84 -3.88 -10.59 2.83
CA LYS A 84 -3.98 -11.47 1.66
C LYS A 84 -4.81 -12.74 1.90
N HIS A 85 -5.21 -13.03 3.13
CA HIS A 85 -5.81 -14.32 3.50
C HIS A 85 -7.33 -14.40 3.25
N TYR A 86 -7.99 -13.27 2.99
CA TYR A 86 -9.42 -13.26 2.66
C TYR A 86 -9.72 -13.89 1.30
N LYS A 87 -10.71 -14.78 1.26
CA LYS A 87 -11.18 -15.45 0.05
C LYS A 87 -12.17 -14.58 -0.74
N PRO A 88 -12.37 -14.84 -2.05
CA PRO A 88 -13.26 -14.05 -2.90
C PRO A 88 -14.66 -13.83 -2.33
N HIS A 89 -15.29 -14.87 -1.78
CA HIS A 89 -16.63 -14.76 -1.20
C HIS A 89 -16.68 -13.80 0.01
N GLN A 90 -15.58 -13.66 0.75
CA GLN A 90 -15.50 -12.75 1.90
C GLN A 90 -15.40 -11.29 1.43
N TRP A 91 -14.66 -11.04 0.35
CA TRP A 91 -14.61 -9.73 -0.31
C TRP A 91 -15.97 -9.30 -0.86
N ILE A 92 -16.69 -10.23 -1.51
CA ILE A 92 -18.05 -9.99 -2.02
C ILE A 92 -19.00 -9.69 -0.86
N LYS A 93 -18.96 -10.50 0.21
CA LYS A 93 -19.75 -10.26 1.42
C LYS A 93 -19.41 -8.92 2.07
N GLU A 94 -18.15 -8.55 2.13
CA GLU A 94 -17.75 -7.26 2.69
C GLU A 94 -18.34 -6.09 1.90
N LYS A 95 -18.28 -6.15 0.56
CA LYS A 95 -18.89 -5.13 -0.29
C LYS A 95 -20.40 -5.05 -0.09
N SER A 96 -21.09 -6.19 0.05
CA SER A 96 -22.54 -6.20 0.20
C SER A 96 -23.03 -5.64 1.54
N VAL A 97 -22.29 -5.85 2.63
CA VAL A 97 -22.68 -5.33 3.96
C VAL A 97 -22.26 -3.87 4.20
N ASN A 98 -21.41 -3.31 3.35
CA ASN A 98 -20.82 -1.98 3.54
C ASN A 98 -20.85 -1.16 2.23
N VAL A 99 -21.97 -1.26 1.48
CA VAL A 99 -22.17 -0.59 0.19
C VAL A 99 -21.95 0.93 0.29
N ASP A 100 -22.55 1.58 1.29
CA ASP A 100 -22.51 3.05 1.41
C ASP A 100 -21.12 3.59 1.76
N ASN A 101 -20.25 2.75 2.32
CA ASN A 101 -18.88 3.09 2.73
C ASN A 101 -17.83 2.29 1.94
N TRP A 102 -18.15 1.89 0.70
CA TRP A 102 -17.24 1.20 -0.20
C TRP A 102 -16.45 2.18 -1.07
N ASP A 103 -15.53 2.94 -0.47
CA ASP A 103 -14.56 3.71 -1.24
C ASP A 103 -13.31 2.88 -1.54
N SER A 104 -13.18 2.42 -2.79
CA SER A 104 -12.02 1.65 -3.25
C SER A 104 -10.72 2.45 -3.30
N ASN A 105 -10.75 3.75 -3.00
CA ASN A 105 -9.55 4.58 -2.79
C ASN A 105 -8.96 4.47 -1.38
N LEU A 106 -9.65 3.87 -0.41
CA LEU A 106 -9.24 3.85 1.00
C LEU A 106 -8.74 2.47 1.46
N PHE A 107 -8.54 1.53 0.54
CA PHE A 107 -7.94 0.25 0.87
C PHE A 107 -7.29 -0.41 -0.34
N ALA A 108 -6.36 -1.33 -0.06
CA ALA A 108 -5.70 -2.17 -1.04
C ALA A 108 -5.94 -3.65 -0.73
N ILE A 109 -6.04 -4.48 -1.77
CA ILE A 109 -5.85 -5.93 -1.62
C ILE A 109 -4.35 -6.23 -1.58
N SER A 110 -3.90 -7.09 -0.67
CA SER A 110 -2.48 -7.44 -0.57
C SER A 110 -2.18 -8.78 -1.23
N VAL A 111 -1.00 -8.90 -1.84
CA VAL A 111 -0.49 -10.09 -2.52
C VAL A 111 1.01 -10.26 -2.30
N GLY A 112 1.49 -11.50 -2.35
CA GLY A 112 2.91 -11.77 -2.57
C GLY A 112 3.21 -11.89 -4.07
N THR A 113 4.23 -12.67 -4.44
CA THR A 113 4.56 -12.94 -5.86
C THR A 113 4.08 -14.30 -6.37
N ASN A 114 3.26 -15.02 -5.60
CA ASN A 114 2.69 -16.30 -6.01
C ASN A 114 1.63 -16.08 -7.11
N MET A 115 1.84 -16.69 -8.29
CA MET A 115 0.93 -16.51 -9.44
C MET A 115 -0.49 -17.03 -9.20
N LYS A 116 -0.68 -18.09 -8.41
CA LYS A 116 -2.03 -18.60 -8.10
C LYS A 116 -2.81 -17.61 -7.25
N ASP A 117 -2.14 -17.02 -6.26
CA ASP A 117 -2.74 -15.98 -5.41
C ASP A 117 -3.00 -14.71 -6.21
N TRP A 118 -2.12 -14.37 -7.16
CA TRP A 118 -2.30 -13.25 -8.08
C TRP A 118 -3.57 -13.39 -8.93
N GLU A 119 -3.80 -14.53 -9.57
CA GLU A 119 -5.00 -14.72 -10.39
C GLU A 119 -6.29 -14.57 -9.58
N ILE A 120 -6.30 -15.06 -8.34
CA ILE A 120 -7.42 -14.88 -7.41
C ILE A 120 -7.61 -13.40 -7.08
N ALA A 121 -6.53 -12.69 -6.73
CA ALA A 121 -6.57 -11.27 -6.39
C ALA A 121 -7.02 -10.41 -7.58
N LYS A 122 -6.52 -10.70 -8.78
CA LYS A 122 -6.92 -10.05 -10.03
C LYS A 122 -8.40 -10.23 -10.32
N GLY A 123 -8.94 -11.43 -10.09
CA GLY A 123 -10.38 -11.68 -10.17
C GLY A 123 -11.19 -10.82 -9.18
N ILE A 124 -10.71 -10.67 -7.94
CA ILE A 124 -11.34 -9.80 -6.94
C ILE A 124 -11.25 -8.32 -7.37
N ILE A 125 -10.08 -7.87 -7.84
CA ILE A 125 -9.86 -6.50 -8.32
C ILE A 125 -10.85 -6.14 -9.42
N ASN A 126 -10.96 -6.99 -10.44
CA ASN A 126 -11.83 -6.74 -11.58
C ASN A 126 -13.31 -6.80 -11.20
N SER A 127 -13.72 -7.79 -10.42
CA SER A 127 -15.13 -7.94 -10.02
C SER A 127 -15.63 -6.84 -9.08
N LEU A 128 -14.74 -6.28 -8.25
CA LEU A 128 -15.12 -5.25 -7.28
C LEU A 128 -14.70 -3.84 -7.67
N ASN A 129 -14.02 -3.67 -8.82
CA ASN A 129 -13.43 -2.43 -9.31
C ASN A 129 -12.49 -1.78 -8.27
N LEU A 130 -11.55 -2.58 -7.76
CA LEU A 130 -10.56 -2.12 -6.80
C LEU A 130 -9.50 -1.25 -7.49
N LYS A 131 -9.06 -0.19 -6.81
CA LYS A 131 -8.09 0.77 -7.36
C LYS A 131 -6.67 0.55 -6.91
N TRP A 132 -6.44 -0.35 -5.96
CA TRP A 132 -5.16 -0.51 -5.27
C TRP A 132 -4.80 -1.96 -5.05
N VAL A 133 -3.52 -2.27 -5.27
CA VAL A 133 -2.87 -3.51 -4.87
C VAL A 133 -1.62 -3.21 -4.05
N CYS A 134 -1.42 -3.96 -2.97
CA CYS A 134 -0.22 -3.95 -2.16
C CYS A 134 0.57 -5.24 -2.44
N ILE A 135 1.68 -5.13 -3.16
CA ILE A 135 2.60 -6.24 -3.45
C ILE A 135 3.68 -6.22 -2.38
N ASP A 136 3.62 -7.19 -1.47
CA ASP A 136 4.43 -7.23 -0.27
C ASP A 136 5.19 -8.56 -0.15
N ILE A 137 6.52 -8.46 -0.10
CA ILE A 137 7.43 -9.55 0.21
C ILE A 137 8.58 -9.08 1.11
N ALA A 138 9.24 -10.01 1.79
CA ALA A 138 10.33 -9.71 2.69
C ALA A 138 11.58 -9.12 2.01
N ASN A 139 11.84 -9.44 0.73
CA ASN A 139 13.03 -8.98 0.00
C ASN A 139 12.67 -8.42 -1.39
N GLY A 140 12.37 -7.13 -1.44
CA GLY A 140 12.06 -6.39 -2.67
C GLY A 140 13.24 -6.17 -3.62
N TYR A 141 14.47 -6.50 -3.23
CA TYR A 141 15.65 -6.42 -4.11
C TYR A 141 15.75 -7.59 -5.09
N SER A 142 14.91 -8.62 -4.95
CA SER A 142 14.92 -9.76 -5.86
C SER A 142 14.43 -9.39 -7.26
N GLU A 143 15.12 -9.88 -8.29
CA GLU A 143 14.72 -9.66 -9.68
C GLU A 143 13.30 -10.19 -9.97
N HIS A 144 12.97 -11.34 -9.36
CA HIS A 144 11.63 -11.92 -9.42
C HIS A 144 10.53 -10.95 -8.95
N PHE A 145 10.79 -10.15 -7.91
CA PHE A 145 9.83 -9.14 -7.45
C PHE A 145 9.65 -8.01 -8.45
N VAL A 146 10.75 -7.51 -9.01
CA VAL A 146 10.71 -6.46 -10.04
C VAL A 146 9.90 -6.94 -11.25
N ASP A 147 10.12 -8.18 -11.69
CA ASP A 147 9.38 -8.77 -12.81
C ASP A 147 7.90 -8.97 -12.48
N PHE A 148 7.57 -9.38 -11.26
CA PHE A 148 6.19 -9.47 -10.80
C PHE A 148 5.50 -8.09 -10.83
N VAL A 149 6.14 -7.04 -10.33
CA VAL A 149 5.60 -5.65 -10.38
C VAL A 149 5.38 -5.19 -11.82
N ARG A 150 6.32 -5.47 -12.73
CA ARG A 150 6.19 -5.15 -14.17
C ARG A 150 4.99 -5.87 -14.79
N MET A 151 4.83 -7.15 -14.48
CA MET A 151 3.72 -7.98 -14.95
C MET A 151 2.37 -7.45 -14.44
N VAL A 152 2.24 -7.15 -13.14
CA VAL A 152 1.03 -6.53 -12.58
C VAL A 152 0.70 -5.20 -13.26
N ARG A 153 1.69 -4.32 -13.46
CA ARG A 153 1.47 -3.04 -14.18
C ARG A 153 1.02 -3.25 -15.62
N LYS A 154 1.57 -4.24 -16.32
CA LYS A 154 1.18 -4.55 -17.71
C LYS A 154 -0.25 -5.06 -17.79
N GLU A 155 -0.65 -5.91 -16.85
CA GLU A 155 -2.00 -6.49 -16.83
C GLU A 155 -3.07 -5.50 -16.36
N LEU A 156 -2.74 -4.62 -15.43
CA LEU A 156 -3.64 -3.60 -14.88
C LEU A 156 -3.00 -2.21 -14.98
N PRO A 157 -3.00 -1.57 -16.17
CA PRO A 157 -2.29 -0.31 -16.41
C PRO A 157 -2.71 0.85 -15.52
N GLU A 158 -3.96 0.87 -15.03
CA GLU A 158 -4.51 1.97 -14.23
C GLU A 158 -4.51 1.70 -12.73
N ILE A 159 -4.14 0.50 -12.25
CA ILE A 159 -4.17 0.20 -10.82
C ILE A 159 -3.06 0.96 -10.08
N ASN A 160 -3.32 1.47 -8.89
CA ASN A 160 -2.27 1.95 -8.00
C ASN A 160 -1.54 0.76 -7.37
N ILE A 161 -0.21 0.79 -7.38
CA ILE A 161 0.64 -0.29 -6.87
C ILE A 161 1.47 0.26 -5.71
N ILE A 162 1.33 -0.37 -4.54
CA ILE A 162 2.27 -0.27 -3.44
C ILE A 162 3.18 -1.50 -3.55
N ALA A 163 4.49 -1.32 -3.53
CA ALA A 163 5.45 -2.40 -3.74
C ALA A 163 6.60 -2.29 -2.73
N GLY A 164 6.81 -3.33 -1.91
CA GLY A 164 7.86 -3.37 -0.89
C GLY A 164 8.14 -4.78 -0.36
N ASN A 165 9.09 -4.94 0.56
CA ASN A 165 9.91 -3.89 1.19
C ASN A 165 11.35 -3.82 0.62
N VAL A 166 11.93 -2.63 0.62
CA VAL A 166 13.30 -2.30 0.16
C VAL A 166 14.07 -1.57 1.26
#